data_AF-A0A7S1QS03-F1
#
_entry.id   AF-A0A7S1QS03-F1
#
_cell.length_a   1.000
_cell.length_b   1.000
_cell.length_c   1.000
_cell.angle_alpha   90.00
_cell.angle_beta   90.00
_cell.angle_gamma   90.00
#
_symmetry.space_group_name_H-M   'P 1'
#
loop_
_entity.id
_entity.type
_entity.pdbx_description
1 polymer ?
#
loop_
_entity_poly.entity_id
_entity_poly.type
_entity_poly.pdbx_seq_one_letter_code
_entity_poly.pdbx_strand_id
1 'polypeptide(L)'
;SARSAAPPMHASSSTGPLEPKASWPSAPDRRVDQLVCVIEEQRRATSALRRALDACREELEALRSCLSDAGVLRPTTFLVQLQRSRFAAVRAAHPLVIEAHFDDALGITDIALAVGRYGGTAAVRAFAGVSRALGASLGKAWPEIRAHCPPNVYVCGGHDGAEFRRSV
;
A
#
# COMPACT_ATOMS: atom_id res chain seq x y z
N SER A 1 16.53 21.96 26.76
CA SER A 1 17.39 22.12 27.94
C SER A 1 17.80 20.74 28.44
N ALA A 2 18.91 20.19 27.93
CA ALA A 2 19.56 18.98 28.43
C ALA A 2 20.99 18.95 27.86
N ARG A 3 21.94 18.58 28.70
CA ARG A 3 23.32 19.07 28.73
C ARG A 3 24.25 18.34 27.76
N SER A 4 25.00 19.16 27.04
CA SER A 4 26.29 18.87 26.42
C SER A 4 27.31 18.47 27.49
N ALA A 5 28.02 17.37 27.27
CA ALA A 5 29.18 16.97 28.04
C ALA A 5 30.23 16.43 27.07
N ALA A 6 31.20 17.29 26.73
CA ALA A 6 32.40 16.94 25.97
C ALA A 6 33.48 16.39 26.93
N PRO A 7 34.19 15.30 26.58
CA PRO A 7 35.34 14.84 27.33
C PRO A 7 36.69 15.39 26.79
N PRO A 8 37.75 15.35 27.61
CA PRO A 8 38.96 16.16 27.43
C PRO A 8 39.99 15.54 26.49
N MET A 9 40.75 16.44 25.86
CA MET A 9 41.94 16.17 25.05
C MET A 9 43.11 15.76 25.95
N HIS A 10 43.55 14.51 25.87
CA HIS A 10 44.88 14.09 26.32
C HIS A 10 45.79 13.91 25.11
N ALA A 11 46.73 14.83 24.95
CA ALA A 11 47.87 14.70 24.06
C ALA A 11 48.87 13.73 24.71
N SER A 12 49.11 12.58 24.07
CA SER A 12 50.18 11.66 24.44
C SER A 12 50.95 11.28 23.19
N SER A 13 52.03 12.03 22.99
CA SER A 13 53.13 11.75 22.07
C SER A 13 53.83 10.46 22.47
N SER A 14 53.54 9.38 21.76
CA SER A 14 54.27 8.10 21.85
C SER A 14 54.85 7.77 20.48
N THR A 15 56.13 8.08 20.33
CA THR A 15 56.96 7.78 19.16
C THR A 15 57.47 6.35 19.31
N GLY A 16 56.66 5.38 18.89
CA GLY A 16 57.01 3.96 18.88
C GLY A 16 57.69 3.52 17.57
N PRO A 17 58.61 2.56 17.61
CA PRO A 17 59.41 2.11 16.48
C PRO A 17 58.55 1.40 15.42
N LEU A 18 58.85 1.72 14.16
CA LEU A 18 58.23 1.21 12.93
C LEU A 18 58.21 -0.32 12.87
N GLU A 19 57.10 -0.93 13.28
CA GLU A 19 56.84 -2.33 12.95
C GLU A 19 56.69 -2.49 11.42
N PRO A 20 57.24 -3.57 10.83
CA PRO A 20 57.12 -3.83 9.41
C PRO A 20 55.64 -4.07 9.10
N LYS A 21 55.02 -3.07 8.46
CA LYS A 21 53.66 -3.14 7.90
C LYS A 21 53.52 -4.45 7.14
N ALA A 22 52.85 -5.41 7.76
CA ALA A 22 52.41 -6.63 7.12
C ALA A 22 51.58 -6.22 5.91
N SER A 23 52.18 -6.33 4.73
CA SER A 23 51.51 -6.11 3.46
C SER A 23 50.48 -7.23 3.30
N TRP A 24 49.26 -6.96 3.74
CA TRP A 24 48.12 -7.81 3.41
C TRP A 24 48.11 -8.02 1.90
N PRO A 25 47.97 -9.26 1.40
CA PRO A 25 47.92 -9.50 -0.04
C PRO A 25 46.75 -8.73 -0.64
N SER A 26 47.06 -7.75 -1.49
CA SER A 26 46.15 -6.86 -2.23
C SER A 26 45.33 -7.56 -3.31
N ALA A 27 45.04 -8.85 -3.13
CA ALA A 27 44.27 -9.67 -4.06
C ALA A 27 42.72 -9.64 -3.93
N PRO A 28 42.03 -8.85 -3.06
CA PRO A 28 40.57 -8.80 -3.06
C PRO A 28 39.96 -7.94 -4.19
N ASP A 29 40.74 -7.11 -4.91
CA ASP A 29 40.20 -6.13 -5.87
C ASP A 29 39.41 -6.76 -7.02
N ARG A 30 39.94 -7.82 -7.65
CA ARG A 30 39.32 -8.36 -8.88
C ARG A 30 37.91 -8.90 -8.68
N ARG A 31 37.62 -9.50 -7.52
CA ARG A 31 36.28 -10.03 -7.22
C ARG A 31 35.30 -8.90 -6.91
N VAL A 32 35.76 -7.85 -6.24
CA VAL A 32 34.95 -6.66 -5.97
C VAL A 32 34.64 -5.95 -7.27
N ASP A 33 35.62 -5.73 -8.14
CA ASP A 33 35.43 -5.13 -9.47
C ASP A 33 34.45 -5.93 -10.32
N GLN A 34 34.55 -7.27 -10.30
CA GLN A 34 33.63 -8.14 -11.01
C GLN A 34 32.19 -8.02 -10.47
N LEU A 35 32.01 -8.01 -9.15
CA LEU A 35 30.69 -7.83 -8.54
C LEU A 35 30.11 -6.46 -8.86
N VAL A 36 30.92 -5.40 -8.82
CA VAL A 36 30.50 -4.05 -9.20
C VAL A 36 30.03 -4.03 -10.66
N CYS A 37 30.76 -4.66 -11.57
CA CYS A 37 30.39 -4.75 -12.98
C CYS A 37 29.02 -5.44 -13.17
N VAL A 38 28.81 -6.60 -12.52
CA VAL A 38 27.55 -7.35 -12.58
C VAL A 38 26.38 -6.54 -12.00
N ILE A 39 26.59 -5.84 -10.88
CA ILE A 39 25.56 -5.00 -10.26
C ILE A 39 25.16 -3.86 -11.19
N GLU A 40 26.12 -3.18 -11.82
CA GLU A 40 25.84 -2.09 -12.75
C GLU A 40 25.12 -2.58 -14.01
N GLU A 41 25.49 -3.74 -14.54
CA GLU A 41 24.75 -4.38 -15.64
C GLU A 41 23.31 -4.71 -15.24
N GLN A 42 23.11 -5.33 -14.07
CA GLN A 42 21.78 -5.66 -13.57
C GLN A 42 20.91 -4.41 -13.32
N ARG A 43 21.51 -3.32 -12.83
CA ARG A 43 20.84 -2.02 -12.66
C ARG A 43 20.42 -1.45 -14.00
N ARG A 44 21.30 -1.48 -15.01
CA ARG A 44 20.98 -1.05 -16.37
C ARG A 44 19.83 -1.85 -16.94
N ALA A 45 19.89 -3.18 -16.87
CA ALA A 45 18.83 -4.07 -17.33
C ALA A 45 17.48 -3.79 -16.63
N THR A 46 17.50 -3.65 -15.30
CA THR A 46 16.29 -3.32 -14.51
C THR A 46 15.72 -1.96 -14.91
N SER A 47 16.57 -0.95 -15.11
CA SER A 47 16.14 0.38 -15.53
C SER A 47 15.55 0.39 -16.94
N ALA A 48 16.11 -0.41 -17.85
CA ALA A 48 15.59 -0.57 -19.21
C ALA A 48 14.22 -1.25 -19.18
N LEU A 49 14.07 -2.33 -18.39
CA LEU A 49 12.80 -3.03 -18.26
C LEU A 49 11.70 -2.15 -17.66
N ARG A 50 12.03 -1.34 -16.63
CA ARG A 50 11.08 -0.39 -16.05
C ARG A 50 10.61 0.64 -17.07
N ARG A 51 11.53 1.22 -17.86
CA ARG A 51 11.17 2.16 -18.94
C ARG A 51 10.26 1.53 -19.99
N ALA A 52 10.55 0.30 -20.41
CA ALA A 52 9.72 -0.42 -21.36
C ALA A 52 8.31 -0.71 -20.80
N LEU A 53 8.23 -1.06 -19.51
CA LEU A 53 6.98 -1.30 -18.82
C LEU A 53 6.14 -0.01 -18.72
N ASP A 54 6.78 1.11 -18.38
CA ASP A 54 6.10 2.40 -18.30
C ASP A 54 5.59 2.87 -19.67
N ALA A 55 6.38 2.72 -20.74
CA ALA A 55 5.91 2.97 -22.12
C ALA A 55 4.71 2.10 -22.49
N CYS A 56 4.73 0.81 -22.16
CA CYS A 56 3.59 -0.09 -22.39
C CYS A 56 2.34 0.34 -21.61
N ARG A 57 2.51 0.84 -20.38
CA ARG A 57 1.39 1.37 -19.59
C ARG A 57 0.80 2.63 -20.21
N GLU A 58 1.63 3.54 -20.73
CA GLU A 58 1.18 4.75 -21.42
C GLU A 58 0.36 4.41 -22.66
N GLU A 59 0.84 3.49 -23.49
CA GLU A 59 0.10 3.01 -24.67
C GLU A 59 -1.24 2.38 -24.31
N LEU A 60 -1.26 1.52 -23.29
CA LEU A 60 -2.50 0.88 -22.82
C LEU A 60 -3.50 1.90 -22.26
N GLU A 61 -3.05 2.92 -21.54
CA GLU A 61 -3.93 3.96 -21.02
C GLU A 61 -4.50 4.83 -22.15
N ALA A 62 -3.67 5.20 -23.13
CA ALA A 62 -4.12 5.90 -24.33
C ALA A 62 -5.19 5.10 -25.10
N LEU A 63 -4.95 3.81 -25.32
CA LEU A 63 -5.92 2.92 -25.98
C LEU A 63 -7.23 2.82 -25.19
N ARG A 64 -7.15 2.67 -23.86
CA ARG A 64 -8.33 2.64 -22.99
C ARG A 64 -9.13 3.94 -23.06
N SER A 65 -8.46 5.09 -23.10
CA SER A 65 -9.11 6.38 -23.30
C SER A 65 -9.85 6.42 -24.63
N CYS A 66 -9.18 6.09 -25.74
CA CYS A 66 -9.80 6.07 -27.06
C CYS A 66 -11.03 5.14 -27.14
N LEU A 67 -10.96 3.95 -26.52
CA LEU A 67 -12.09 3.00 -26.49
C LEU A 67 -13.25 3.49 -25.60
N SER A 68 -12.94 4.23 -24.53
CA SER A 68 -13.95 4.86 -23.68
C SER A 68 -14.63 6.01 -24.41
N ASP A 69 -13.87 6.86 -25.08
CA ASP A 69 -14.37 8.01 -25.85
C ASP A 69 -15.23 7.56 -27.04
N ALA A 70 -14.88 6.43 -27.66
CA ALA A 70 -15.69 5.77 -28.69
C ALA A 70 -16.95 5.05 -28.13
N GLY A 71 -17.15 5.04 -26.81
CA GLY A 71 -18.28 4.38 -26.14
C GLY A 71 -18.24 2.85 -26.16
N VAL A 72 -17.17 2.24 -26.68
CA VAL A 72 -16.97 0.78 -26.75
C VAL A 72 -16.72 0.22 -25.35
N LEU A 73 -15.97 0.94 -24.54
CA LEU A 73 -15.59 0.54 -23.18
C LEU A 73 -16.28 1.42 -22.15
N ARG A 74 -17.04 0.83 -21.23
CA ARG A 74 -17.52 1.52 -20.04
C ARG A 74 -16.46 1.44 -18.94
N PRO A 75 -15.88 2.57 -18.46
CA PRO A 75 -14.76 2.53 -17.51
C PRO A 75 -15.06 1.73 -16.23
N THR A 76 -16.27 1.86 -15.68
CA THR A 76 -16.69 1.16 -14.46
C THR A 76 -16.76 -0.35 -14.67
N THR A 77 -17.36 -0.81 -15.77
CA THR A 77 -17.43 -2.23 -16.11
C THR A 77 -16.04 -2.82 -16.32
N PHE A 78 -15.15 -2.10 -17.01
CA PHE A 78 -13.78 -2.53 -17.21
C PHE A 78 -13.04 -2.72 -15.88
N LEU A 79 -13.11 -1.75 -14.96
CA LEU A 79 -12.45 -1.83 -13.65
C LEU A 79 -12.95 -3.02 -12.82
N VAL A 80 -14.27 -3.27 -12.82
CA VAL A 80 -14.86 -4.43 -12.13
C VAL A 80 -14.33 -5.74 -12.72
N GLN A 81 -14.27 -5.86 -14.05
CA GLN A 81 -13.75 -7.07 -14.70
C GLN A 81 -12.25 -7.25 -14.46
N LEU A 82 -11.48 -6.17 -14.47
CA LEU A 82 -10.05 -6.20 -14.13
C LEU A 82 -9.82 -6.69 -12.70
N GLN A 83 -10.60 -6.18 -11.73
CA GLN A 83 -10.53 -6.65 -10.35
C GLN A 83 -10.90 -8.12 -10.21
N ARG A 84 -11.98 -8.57 -10.86
CA ARG A 84 -12.38 -9.99 -10.87
C ARG A 84 -11.28 -10.88 -11.44
N SER A 85 -10.68 -10.48 -12.56
CA SER A 85 -9.57 -11.21 -13.19
C SER A 85 -8.35 -11.29 -12.29
N ARG A 86 -7.93 -10.17 -11.68
CA ARG A 86 -6.82 -10.15 -10.71
C ARG A 86 -7.11 -11.05 -9.51
N PHE A 87 -8.31 -10.98 -8.97
CA PHE A 87 -8.72 -11.81 -7.85
C PHE A 87 -8.71 -13.30 -8.21
N ALA A 88 -9.21 -13.65 -9.40
CA ALA A 88 -9.14 -15.02 -9.91
C ALA A 88 -7.69 -15.51 -10.07
N ALA A 89 -6.80 -14.69 -10.60
CA ALA A 89 -5.38 -15.01 -10.74
C ALA A 89 -4.70 -15.22 -9.37
N VAL A 90 -4.96 -14.34 -8.40
CA VAL A 90 -4.46 -14.50 -7.02
C VAL A 90 -5.00 -15.77 -6.38
N ARG A 91 -6.29 -16.07 -6.52
CA ARG A 91 -6.89 -17.30 -6.01
C ARG A 91 -6.31 -18.57 -6.65
N ALA A 92 -5.95 -18.52 -7.93
CA ALA A 92 -5.32 -19.64 -8.62
C ALA A 92 -3.86 -19.83 -8.15
N ALA A 93 -3.12 -18.74 -7.93
CA ALA A 93 -1.75 -18.79 -7.42
C ALA A 93 -1.67 -19.19 -5.94
N HIS A 94 -2.71 -18.89 -5.17
CA HIS A 94 -2.80 -19.19 -3.74
C HIS A 94 -4.12 -19.89 -3.43
N PRO A 95 -4.20 -21.22 -3.60
CA PRO A 95 -5.37 -22.00 -3.24
C PRO A 95 -5.71 -21.75 -1.76
N LEU A 96 -6.79 -21.02 -1.52
CA LEU A 96 -7.30 -20.79 -0.17
C LEU A 96 -7.98 -22.08 0.30
N VAL A 97 -7.36 -22.78 1.25
CA VAL A 97 -8.04 -23.77 2.08
C VAL A 97 -8.83 -22.98 3.12
N ILE A 98 -10.09 -22.71 2.81
CA ILE A 98 -10.98 -21.93 3.68
C ILE A 98 -11.47 -22.85 4.79
N GLU A 99 -10.62 -23.11 5.79
CA GLU A 99 -11.07 -23.57 7.10
C GLU A 99 -11.41 -22.39 8.03
N ALA A 100 -10.93 -21.18 7.69
CA ALA A 100 -11.27 -19.95 8.41
C ALA A 100 -12.63 -19.40 7.94
N HIS A 101 -13.54 -19.19 8.88
CA HIS A 101 -14.79 -18.50 8.63
C HIS A 101 -14.56 -17.00 8.56
N PHE A 102 -15.43 -16.30 7.83
CA PHE A 102 -15.39 -14.83 7.78
C PHE A 102 -15.56 -14.20 9.18
N ASP A 103 -16.28 -14.91 10.07
CA ASP A 103 -16.42 -14.56 11.47
C ASP A 103 -15.07 -14.55 12.21
N ASP A 104 -14.13 -15.44 11.87
CA ASP A 104 -12.80 -15.51 12.47
C ASP A 104 -11.96 -14.29 12.07
N ALA A 105 -12.03 -13.89 10.79
CA ALA A 105 -11.35 -12.71 10.27
C ALA A 105 -11.89 -11.42 10.90
N LEU A 106 -13.21 -11.31 11.08
CA LEU A 106 -13.84 -10.17 11.75
C LEU A 106 -13.75 -10.22 13.29
N GLY A 107 -13.31 -11.34 13.85
CA GLY A 107 -12.82 -11.41 15.23
C GLY A 107 -11.53 -10.61 15.45
N ILE A 108 -10.77 -10.32 14.39
CA ILE A 108 -9.57 -9.46 14.46
C ILE A 108 -10.02 -8.00 14.40
N THR A 109 -9.83 -7.27 15.50
CA THR A 109 -10.27 -5.87 15.67
C THR A 109 -9.82 -4.98 14.52
N ASP A 110 -8.56 -5.07 14.08
CA ASP A 110 -8.02 -4.21 13.01
C ASP A 110 -8.74 -4.43 11.67
N ILE A 111 -9.13 -5.67 11.38
CA ILE A 111 -9.89 -6.01 10.16
C ILE A 111 -11.31 -5.46 10.28
N ALA A 112 -11.96 -5.64 11.44
CA ALA A 112 -13.28 -5.08 11.70
C ALA A 112 -13.30 -3.55 11.59
N LEU A 113 -12.27 -2.87 12.13
CA LEU A 113 -12.08 -1.42 12.00
C LEU A 113 -11.88 -1.00 10.55
N ALA A 114 -11.04 -1.71 9.79
CA ALA A 114 -10.83 -1.42 8.38
C ALA A 114 -12.12 -1.57 7.57
N VAL A 115 -12.87 -2.67 7.76
CA VAL A 115 -14.16 -2.88 7.09
C VAL A 115 -15.17 -1.79 7.48
N GLY A 116 -15.25 -1.42 8.75
CA GLY A 116 -16.13 -0.35 9.21
C GLY A 116 -15.76 1.02 8.64
N ARG A 117 -14.46 1.33 8.60
CA ARG A 117 -13.93 2.60 8.10
C ARG A 117 -14.10 2.76 6.59
N TYR A 118 -13.80 1.72 5.81
CA TYR A 118 -13.84 1.78 4.35
C TYR A 118 -15.19 1.40 3.75
N GLY A 119 -15.95 0.52 4.41
CA GLY A 119 -17.31 0.15 3.99
C GLY A 119 -18.38 1.15 4.46
N GLY A 120 -18.07 1.91 5.51
CA GLY A 120 -18.99 2.87 6.11
C GLY A 120 -20.16 2.21 6.85
N THR A 121 -21.03 3.07 7.38
CA THR A 121 -22.12 2.65 8.28
C THR A 121 -23.18 1.78 7.59
N ALA A 122 -23.43 2.01 6.30
CA ALA A 122 -24.38 1.22 5.51
C ALA A 122 -23.90 -0.22 5.33
N ALA A 123 -22.61 -0.42 5.01
CA ALA A 123 -22.04 -1.76 4.89
C ALA A 123 -22.07 -2.49 6.24
N VAL A 124 -21.69 -1.82 7.32
CA VAL A 124 -21.74 -2.42 8.68
C VAL A 124 -23.15 -2.87 9.05
N ARG A 125 -24.17 -2.06 8.75
CA ARG A 125 -25.57 -2.45 8.97
C ARG A 125 -25.99 -3.64 8.12
N ALA A 126 -25.60 -3.65 6.84
CA ALA A 126 -25.87 -4.77 5.96
C ALA A 126 -25.22 -6.06 6.48
N PHE A 127 -23.97 -6.01 6.92
CA PHE A 127 -23.28 -7.16 7.53
C PHE A 127 -23.96 -7.64 8.82
N ALA A 128 -24.34 -6.71 9.71
CA ALA A 128 -25.06 -7.04 10.94
C ALA A 128 -26.43 -7.68 10.66
N GLY A 129 -27.08 -7.33 9.54
CA GLY A 129 -28.33 -7.94 9.11
C GLY A 129 -28.16 -9.37 8.58
N VAL A 130 -27.01 -9.69 7.99
CA VAL A 130 -26.72 -11.02 7.42
C VAL A 130 -26.14 -11.99 8.46
N SER A 131 -25.38 -11.49 9.44
CA SER A 131 -24.82 -12.33 10.52
C SER A 131 -24.83 -11.60 11.87
N ARG A 132 -25.43 -12.25 12.87
CA ARG A 132 -25.46 -11.76 14.26
C ARG A 132 -24.07 -11.75 14.89
N ALA A 133 -23.24 -12.75 14.57
CA ALA A 133 -21.87 -12.83 15.06
C ALA A 133 -21.04 -11.63 14.55
N LEU A 134 -21.19 -11.31 13.26
CA LEU A 134 -20.56 -10.13 12.68
C LEU A 134 -21.07 -8.83 13.26
N GLY A 135 -22.38 -8.71 13.46
CA GLY A 135 -22.97 -7.56 14.13
C GLY A 135 -22.42 -7.34 15.54
N ALA A 136 -22.19 -8.42 16.29
CA ALA A 136 -21.60 -8.36 17.62
C ALA A 136 -20.11 -7.92 17.58
N SER A 137 -19.31 -8.49 16.67
CA SER A 137 -17.90 -8.11 16.52
C SER A 137 -17.72 -6.67 16.05
N LEU A 138 -18.49 -6.24 15.03
CA LEU A 138 -18.49 -4.86 14.54
C LEU A 138 -19.07 -3.89 15.58
N GLY A 139 -20.03 -4.33 16.39
CA GLY A 139 -20.57 -3.55 17.51
C GLY A 139 -19.51 -3.17 18.54
N LYS A 140 -18.53 -4.05 18.80
CA LYS A 140 -17.39 -3.76 19.69
C LYS A 140 -16.44 -2.73 19.09
N ALA A 141 -16.21 -2.77 17.78
CA ALA A 141 -15.36 -1.84 17.04
C ALA A 141 -16.05 -0.49 16.75
N TRP A 142 -17.37 -0.41 16.92
CA TRP A 142 -18.18 0.74 16.53
C TRP A 142 -17.81 2.08 17.17
N PRO A 143 -17.49 2.16 18.48
CA PRO A 143 -17.08 3.42 19.10
C PRO A 143 -15.83 4.00 18.44
N GLU A 144 -14.87 3.15 18.08
CA GLU A 144 -13.62 3.54 17.45
C GLU A 144 -13.84 3.91 15.97
N ILE A 145 -14.68 3.17 15.24
CA ILE A 145 -15.09 3.57 13.89
C ILE A 145 -15.73 4.97 13.91
N ARG A 146 -16.63 5.24 14.88
CA ARG A 146 -17.28 6.54 15.02
C ARG A 146 -16.29 7.66 15.38
N ALA A 147 -15.26 7.37 16.17
CA ALA A 147 -14.22 8.33 16.50
C ALA A 147 -13.40 8.75 15.27
N HIS A 148 -13.18 7.82 14.33
CA HIS A 148 -12.41 8.08 13.10
C HIS A 148 -13.28 8.52 11.91
N CYS A 149 -14.58 8.27 11.96
CA CYS A 149 -15.55 8.60 10.91
C CYS A 149 -16.75 9.30 11.56
N PRO A 150 -16.66 10.62 11.80
CA PRO A 150 -17.80 11.37 12.33
C PRO A 150 -18.99 11.22 11.36
N PRO A 151 -20.21 11.05 11.87
CA PRO A 151 -21.39 10.94 11.03
C PRO A 151 -21.60 12.26 10.29
N ASN A 152 -21.21 12.30 9.02
CA ASN A 152 -21.54 13.42 8.16
C ASN A 152 -23.00 13.27 7.73
N VAL A 153 -23.86 14.16 8.19
CA VAL A 153 -25.24 14.28 7.70
C VAL A 153 -25.18 15.11 6.41
N TYR A 154 -25.36 14.46 5.27
CA TYR A 154 -25.51 15.14 4.00
C TYR A 154 -26.98 15.50 3.80
N VAL A 155 -27.30 16.79 3.81
CA VAL A 155 -28.62 17.29 3.40
C VAL A 155 -28.56 17.55 1.90
N CYS A 156 -29.09 16.63 1.10
CA CYS A 156 -29.30 16.88 -0.32
C CYS A 156 -30.50 17.81 -0.45
N GLY A 157 -30.26 19.08 -0.79
CA GLY A 157 -31.34 20.00 -1.14
C GLY A 157 -32.15 19.45 -2.31
N GLY A 158 -33.47 19.37 -2.17
CA GLY A 158 -34.36 19.00 -3.26
C GLY A 158 -34.44 20.14 -4.29
N HIS A 159 -34.34 19.80 -5.58
CA HIS A 159 -34.54 20.73 -6.68
C HIS A 159 -35.94 20.47 -7.25
N ASP A 160 -36.86 21.43 -7.09
CA ASP A 160 -38.24 21.32 -7.58
C ASP A 160 -38.40 21.75 -9.04
N GLY A 161 -37.29 21.95 -9.76
CA GLY A 161 -37.30 22.27 -11.19
C GLY A 161 -37.36 23.77 -11.47
N ALA A 162 -37.67 24.61 -10.48
CA ALA A 162 -37.80 26.06 -10.64
C ALA A 162 -36.75 26.83 -9.83
N GLU A 163 -36.45 26.45 -8.58
CA GLU A 163 -35.46 27.14 -7.76
C GLU A 163 -34.72 26.20 -6.79
N PHE A 164 -33.45 26.51 -6.50
CA PHE A 164 -32.74 25.86 -5.41
C PHE A 164 -33.26 26.39 -4.07
N ARG A 165 -33.97 25.55 -3.31
CA ARG A 165 -34.30 25.86 -1.92
C ARG A 165 -33.02 25.90 -1.10
N ARG A 166 -32.58 27.11 -0.73
CA ARG A 166 -31.47 27.29 0.20
C ARG A 166 -31.88 26.74 1.56
N SER A 167 -31.13 25.77 2.08
CA SER A 167 -31.25 25.35 3.46
C SER A 167 -30.79 26.50 4.36
N VAL A 168 -31.66 26.93 5.28
CA VAL A 168 -31.36 27.90 6.34
C VAL A 168 -30.46 27.26 7.39
#